data_AF-A0A2P8VE49-F1
#
_entry.id   AF-A0A2P8VE49-F1
#
_cell.length_a   1.000
_cell.length_b   1.000
_cell.length_c   1.000
_cell.angle_alpha   90.00
_cell.angle_beta   90.00
_cell.angle_gamma   90.00
#
_symmetry.space_group_name_H-M   'P 1'
#
loop_
_entity.id
_entity.type
_entity.pdbx_description
1 polymer ?
#
loop_
_entity_poly.entity_id
_entity_poly.type
_entity_poly.pdbx_seq_one_letter_code
_entity_poly.pdbx_strand_id
1 'polypeptide(L)'
;MLRVDVEKWAQTPEQLRTLALRAEHPRTRERLLALYDIRRGHHATQVARQSHRNPQTVMEWVHRYNAQGPDALTYRHSGGHPPLCQKR
;
A
#
# COMPACT_ATOMS: atom_id res chain seq x y z
N MET A 1 3.26 16.58 -7.53
CA MET A 1 3.37 15.31 -8.29
C MET A 1 3.53 14.20 -7.28
N LEU A 2 2.73 13.12 -7.36
CA LEU A 2 2.79 12.02 -6.38
C LEU A 2 4.10 11.24 -6.57
N ARG A 3 4.95 11.17 -5.53
CA ARG A 3 6.25 10.49 -5.56
C ARG A 3 6.33 9.49 -4.42
N VAL A 4 6.87 8.31 -4.70
CA VAL A 4 7.20 7.30 -3.68
C VAL A 4 8.66 7.48 -3.28
N ASP A 5 8.89 7.84 -2.02
CA ASP A 5 10.22 8.19 -1.49
C ASP A 5 10.99 6.93 -1.05
N VAL A 6 11.31 6.07 -2.02
CA VAL A 6 12.06 4.82 -1.75
C VAL A 6 13.45 5.07 -1.17
N GLU A 7 14.07 6.17 -1.57
CA GLU A 7 15.41 6.60 -1.16
C GLU A 7 15.47 6.93 0.34
N LYS A 8 14.38 7.48 0.89
CA LYS A 8 14.24 7.78 2.32
C LYS A 8 14.42 6.54 3.20
N TRP A 9 14.09 5.37 2.67
CA TRP A 9 14.12 4.10 3.37
C TRP A 9 15.24 3.17 2.87
N ALA A 10 16.24 3.72 2.15
CA ALA A 10 17.33 2.96 1.53
C ALA A 10 16.86 1.79 0.65
N GLN A 11 15.71 1.95 -0.01
CA GLN A 11 15.10 0.93 -0.87
C GLN A 11 15.18 1.31 -2.34
N THR A 12 15.13 0.29 -3.20
CA THR A 12 14.94 0.45 -4.64
C THR A 12 13.49 0.11 -5.03
N PRO A 13 13.02 0.58 -6.20
CA PRO A 13 11.69 0.19 -6.69
C PRO A 13 11.56 -1.34 -6.82
N GLU A 14 12.62 -2.03 -7.21
CA GLU A 14 12.63 -3.50 -7.32
C GLU A 14 12.48 -4.21 -5.97
N GLN A 15 12.95 -3.60 -4.88
CA GLN A 15 12.70 -4.11 -3.53
C GLN A 15 11.21 -4.08 -3.20
N LEU A 16 10.45 -3.05 -3.61
CA LEU A 16 8.99 -3.02 -3.43
C LEU A 16 8.31 -4.20 -4.13
N ARG A 17 8.73 -4.51 -5.37
CA ARG A 17 8.23 -5.67 -6.10
C ARG A 17 8.57 -6.98 -5.38
N THR A 18 9.80 -7.11 -4.89
CA THR A 18 10.25 -8.28 -4.13
C THR A 18 9.45 -8.47 -2.83
N LEU A 19 9.21 -7.39 -2.09
CA LEU A 19 8.36 -7.40 -0.89
C LEU A 19 6.93 -7.80 -1.24
N ALA A 20 6.38 -7.31 -2.36
CA ALA A 20 5.04 -7.68 -2.80
C ALA A 20 4.92 -9.18 -3.10
N LEU A 21 5.92 -9.76 -3.76
CA LEU A 21 5.97 -11.19 -4.08
C LEU A 21 6.07 -12.06 -2.83
N ARG A 22 6.78 -11.58 -1.80
CA ARG A 22 6.91 -12.26 -0.50
C ARG A 22 5.75 -12.00 0.46
N ALA A 23 4.92 -11.00 0.19
CA ALA A 23 3.82 -10.65 1.08
C ALA A 23 2.78 -11.79 1.15
N GLU A 24 2.50 -12.23 2.36
CA GLU A 24 1.52 -13.28 2.65
C GLU A 24 0.09 -12.81 2.34
N HIS A 25 -0.22 -11.55 2.66
CA HIS A 25 -1.57 -11.02 2.51
C HIS A 25 -1.78 -10.33 1.13
N PRO A 26 -2.84 -10.66 0.38
CA PRO A 26 -3.08 -10.09 -0.96
C PRO A 26 -3.21 -8.57 -0.95
N ARG A 27 -3.82 -8.00 0.11
CA ARG A 27 -3.88 -6.53 0.30
C ARG A 27 -2.52 -5.87 0.48
N THR A 28 -1.58 -6.50 1.18
CA THR A 28 -0.21 -5.98 1.31
C THR A 28 0.49 -6.01 -0.05
N ARG A 29 0.35 -7.13 -0.78
CA ARG A 29 0.88 -7.29 -2.13
C ARG A 29 0.36 -6.23 -3.10
N GLU A 30 -0.95 -6.01 -3.12
CA GLU A 30 -1.62 -5.00 -3.96
C GLU A 30 -1.03 -3.60 -3.71
N ARG A 31 -0.91 -3.21 -2.43
CA ARG A 31 -0.36 -1.91 -2.04
C ARG A 31 1.07 -1.72 -2.52
N LEU A 32 1.93 -2.73 -2.30
CA LEU A 32 3.34 -2.67 -2.70
C LEU A 32 3.51 -2.60 -4.22
N LEU A 33 2.70 -3.35 -4.98
CA LEU A 33 2.70 -3.28 -6.45
C LEU A 33 2.22 -1.92 -6.96
N ALA A 34 1.21 -1.32 -6.31
CA ALA A 34 0.75 0.02 -6.67
C ALA A 34 1.86 1.08 -6.53
N LEU A 35 2.64 1.04 -5.45
CA LEU A 35 3.77 1.94 -5.25
C LEU A 35 4.90 1.68 -6.25
N TYR A 36 5.16 0.42 -6.58
CA TYR A 36 6.13 0.05 -7.61
C TYR A 36 5.74 0.65 -8.97
N ASP A 37 4.48 0.53 -9.38
CA ASP A 37 3.97 1.06 -10.65
C ASP A 37 4.09 2.60 -10.70
N ILE A 38 3.73 3.29 -9.61
CA ILE A 38 3.90 4.74 -9.48
C ILE A 38 5.37 5.14 -9.62
N ARG A 39 6.27 4.39 -8.98
CA ARG A 39 7.71 4.68 -9.04
C ARG A 39 8.32 4.43 -10.43
N ARG A 40 7.67 3.60 -11.24
CA ARG A 40 7.99 3.36 -12.67
C ARG A 40 7.44 4.44 -13.61
N GLY A 41 6.68 5.41 -13.10
CA GLY A 41 6.15 6.54 -13.87
C GLY A 41 4.65 6.50 -14.09
N HIS A 42 3.93 5.52 -13.53
CA HIS A 42 2.48 5.44 -13.69
C HIS A 42 1.76 6.43 -12.76
N HIS A 43 0.64 6.97 -13.22
CA HIS A 43 -0.17 7.91 -12.45
C HIS A 43 -1.09 7.16 -11.47
N ALA A 44 -1.35 7.76 -10.30
CA ALA A 44 -2.24 7.19 -9.28
C ALA A 44 -3.60 6.77 -9.83
N THR A 45 -4.17 7.55 -10.75
CA THR A 45 -5.44 7.26 -11.42
C THR A 45 -5.39 6.01 -12.28
N GLN A 46 -4.30 5.81 -13.04
CA GLN A 46 -4.10 4.60 -13.84
C GLN A 46 -3.92 3.36 -12.95
N VAL A 47 -3.11 3.47 -11.89
CA VAL A 47 -2.88 2.40 -10.92
C VAL A 47 -4.18 2.03 -10.20
N ALA A 48 -4.95 3.03 -9.79
CA ALA A 48 -6.24 2.85 -9.13
C ALA A 48 -7.24 2.11 -10.02
N ARG A 49 -7.33 2.46 -11.31
CA ARG A 49 -8.17 1.76 -12.28
C ARG A 49 -7.77 0.29 -12.44
N GLN A 50 -6.48 0.01 -12.59
CA GLN A 50 -5.96 -1.36 -12.70
C GLN A 50 -6.20 -2.19 -11.43
N SER A 51 -6.12 -1.56 -10.26
CA SER A 51 -6.30 -2.23 -8.96
C SER A 51 -7.77 -2.26 -8.50
N HIS A 52 -8.71 -1.75 -9.29
CA HIS A 52 -10.12 -1.55 -8.89
C HIS A 52 -10.26 -0.78 -7.56
N ARG A 53 -9.41 0.23 -7.36
CA ARG A 53 -9.38 1.10 -6.18
C ARG A 53 -9.76 2.53 -6.52
N ASN A 54 -10.08 3.29 -5.48
CA ASN A 54 -10.19 4.74 -5.60
C ASN A 54 -8.78 5.36 -5.69
N PRO A 55 -8.54 6.33 -6.60
CA PRO A 55 -7.29 7.08 -6.66
C PRO A 55 -6.85 7.67 -5.31
N GLN A 56 -7.79 8.12 -4.48
CA GLN A 56 -7.49 8.64 -3.15
C GLN A 56 -6.88 7.58 -2.23
N THR A 57 -7.38 6.35 -2.28
CA THR A 57 -6.82 5.23 -1.52
C THR A 57 -5.38 4.93 -1.94
N VAL A 58 -5.08 5.02 -3.24
CA VAL A 58 -3.71 4.84 -3.74
C VAL A 58 -2.80 5.98 -3.27
N MET A 59 -3.29 7.22 -3.30
CA MET A 59 -2.56 8.37 -2.75
C MET A 59 -2.28 8.20 -1.25
N GLU A 60 -3.27 7.75 -0.47
CA GLU A 60 -3.09 7.44 0.95
C GLU A 60 -2.02 6.39 1.21
N TRP A 61 -1.93 5.35 0.37
CA TRP A 61 -0.86 4.35 0.49
C TRP A 61 0.52 4.96 0.27
N VAL A 62 0.68 5.83 -0.73
CA VAL A 62 1.93 6.56 -0.97
C VAL A 62 2.27 7.45 0.22
N HIS A 63 1.32 8.23 0.72
CA HIS A 63 1.53 9.08 1.89
C HIS A 63 1.94 8.27 3.12
N ARG A 64 1.27 7.15 3.37
CA ARG A 64 1.56 6.27 4.50
C ARG A 64 2.96 5.66 4.39
N TYR A 65 3.36 5.22 3.21
CA TYR A 65 4.70 4.72 2.95
C TYR A 65 5.77 5.80 3.12
N ASN A 66 5.55 7.00 2.59
CA ASN A 66 6.51 8.09 2.74
C ASN A 66 6.64 8.52 4.20
N ALA A 67 5.59 8.39 5.01
CA ALA A 67 5.61 8.70 6.43
C ALA A 67 6.28 7.61 7.28
N GLN A 68 5.93 6.33 7.08
CA GLN A 68 6.23 5.24 8.01
C GLN A 68 7.02 4.06 7.40
N GLY A 69 7.27 4.09 6.09
CA GLY A 69 8.03 3.05 5.39
C GLY A 69 7.20 1.84 4.94
N PRO A 70 7.86 0.74 4.55
CA PRO A 70 7.20 -0.43 3.95
C PRO A 70 6.26 -1.16 4.91
N ASP A 71 6.57 -1.21 6.22
CA ASP A 71 5.74 -1.91 7.21
C ASP A 71 4.33 -1.32 7.31
N ALA A 72 4.19 -0.02 7.02
CA ALA A 72 2.92 0.67 7.08
C ALA A 72 1.92 0.22 6.00
N LEU A 73 2.41 -0.49 4.97
CA LEU A 73 1.57 -1.09 3.93
C LEU A 73 1.08 -2.48 4.31
N THR A 74 1.67 -3.11 5.31
CA THR A 74 1.24 -4.40 5.83
C THR A 74 -0.22 -4.33 6.23
N TYR A 75 -1.02 -5.27 5.74
CA TYR A 75 -2.39 -5.43 6.17
C TYR A 75 -2.42 -5.82 7.64
N ARG A 76 -3.00 -4.95 8.47
CA ARG A 76 -3.34 -5.24 9.85
C ARG A 76 -4.86 -5.42 9.90
N HIS A 77 -5.31 -6.57 10.38
CA HIS A 77 -6.73 -6.79 10.64
C HIS A 77 -7.12 -5.88 11.80
N SER A 78 -7.98 -4.90 11.54
CA SER A 78 -8.33 -3.88 12.53
C SER A 78 -9.23 -4.39 13.66
N GLY A 79 -9.69 -5.65 13.62
CA GLY A 79 -10.66 -6.18 14.58
C GLY A 79 -11.97 -5.41 14.43
N GLY A 80 -12.97 -6.00 13.79
CA GLY A 80 -14.26 -5.33 13.61
C GLY A 80 -14.83 -4.80 14.93
N HIS A 81 -15.78 -3.87 14.85
CA HIS A 81 -16.46 -3.36 16.04
C HIS A 81 -16.99 -4.55 16.88
N PRO A 82 -16.74 -4.59 18.19
CA PRO A 82 -17.28 -5.63 19.04
C PRO A 82 -18.81 -5.65 18.90
N PRO A 83 -19.45 -6.83 18.95
CA PRO A 83 -20.90 -6.91 18.84
C PRO A 83 -21.55 -6.07 19.94
N LEU A 84 -22.51 -5.23 19.55
CA LEU A 84 -23.22 -4.28 20.43
C LEU A 84 -23.97 -4.95 21.59
N CYS A 85 -24.18 -6.27 21.53
CA CYS A 85 -24.75 -7.06 22.60
C CYS A 85 -23.82 -8.24 22.91
N GLN A 86 -23.01 -8.09 23.96
CA GLN A 86 -22.40 -9.25 24.62
C GLN A 86 -23.51 -9.89 25.46
N LYS A 87 -23.99 -11.08 25.04
CA LYS A 87 -24.91 -11.86 25.86
C LYS A 87 -24.20 -12.19 27.18
N ARG A 88 -24.77 -11.73 28.30
CA ARG A 88 -24.36 -12.10 29.67
C ARG A 88 -24.83 -13.50 30.01
#